data_AF-A0A814HX96-F1
#
_entry.id   AF-A0A814HX96-F1
#
_cell.length_a   1.000
_cell.length_b   1.000
_cell.length_c   1.000
_cell.angle_alpha   90.00
_cell.angle_beta   90.00
_cell.angle_gamma   90.00
#
_symmetry.space_group_name_H-M   'P 1'
#
loop_
_entity.id
_entity.type
_entity.pdbx_description
1 polymer ?
#
loop_
_entity_poly.entity_id
_entity_poly.type
_entity_poly.pdbx_seq_one_letter_code
_entity_poly.pdbx_strand_id
1 'polypeptide(L)'
;MLVEDEHSLHAINVGRRLLVQLIETCKELENIHRIYAYVESTNLDGIHFYTMMGFQRRETLPDYFPQRASLTPDAVKLVYEIGNDSSTEAIQTFPVTNQP
;
A
#
# COMPACT_ATOMS: atom_id res chain seq x y z
N MET A 1 21.18 8.58 -0.42
CA MET A 1 21.32 7.16 -0.81
C MET A 1 21.28 6.36 0.48
N LEU A 2 20.08 5.93 0.88
CA LEU A 2 19.91 5.09 2.06
C LEU A 2 20.46 3.71 1.70
N VAL A 3 21.51 3.29 2.38
CA VAL A 3 22.02 1.92 2.29
C VAL A 3 21.01 1.08 3.03
N GLU A 4 20.13 0.39 2.30
CA GLU A 4 19.19 -0.56 2.90
C GLU A 4 20.02 -1.71 3.50
N ASP A 5 19.99 -1.84 4.82
CA ASP A 5 20.69 -2.92 5.50
C ASP A 5 19.99 -4.27 5.20
N GLU A 6 20.74 -5.38 5.20
CA GLU A 6 20.21 -6.71 4.86
C GLU A 6 19.05 -7.15 5.78
N HIS A 7 19.00 -6.67 7.02
CA HIS A 7 17.92 -6.97 7.96
C HIS A 7 16.62 -6.26 7.58
N SER A 8 16.71 -5.02 7.11
CA SER A 8 15.59 -4.24 6.58
C SER A 8 15.01 -4.91 5.32
N LEU A 9 15.87 -5.37 4.41
CA LEU A 9 15.44 -6.12 3.23
C LEU A 9 14.79 -7.47 3.60
N HIS A 10 15.32 -8.16 4.62
CA HIS A 10 14.73 -9.39 5.12
C HIS A 10 13.33 -9.16 5.69
N ALA A 11 13.14 -8.13 6.51
CA ALA A 11 11.84 -7.79 7.09
C ALA A 11 10.79 -7.45 6.02
N ILE A 12 11.17 -6.68 4.99
CA ILE A 12 10.29 -6.37 3.86
C ILE A 12 9.87 -7.64 3.12
N ASN A 13 10.80 -8.58 2.91
CA ASN A 13 10.52 -9.84 2.24
C ASN A 13 9.57 -10.74 3.04
N VAL A 14 9.69 -10.77 4.37
CA VAL A 14 8.74 -11.49 5.23
C VAL A 14 7.35 -10.85 5.15
N GLY A 15 7.26 -9.53 5.32
CA GLY A 15 6.00 -8.80 5.22
C GLY A 15 5.31 -9.01 3.87
N ARG A 16 6.08 -8.95 2.78
CA ARG A 16 5.59 -9.21 1.42
C ARG A 16 5.00 -10.62 1.31
N ARG A 17 5.72 -11.66 1.74
CA ARG A 17 5.25 -13.05 1.66
C ARG A 17 3.95 -13.25 2.42
N LEU A 18 3.84 -12.69 3.63
CA LEU A 18 2.63 -12.77 4.44
C LEU A 18 1.45 -12.07 3.76
N LEU A 19 1.66 -10.87 3.22
CA LEU A 19 0.60 -10.12 2.57
C LEU A 19 0.14 -10.77 1.26
N VAL A 20 1.06 -11.31 0.46
CA VAL A 20 0.70 -12.09 -0.75
C VAL A 20 -0.17 -13.28 -0.38
N GLN A 21 0.25 -14.07 0.62
CA GLN A 21 -0.54 -15.23 1.05
C GLN A 21 -1.94 -14.84 1.52
N LEU A 22 -2.05 -13.73 2.27
CA LEU A 22 -3.35 -13.19 2.69
C LEU A 22 -4.22 -12.81 1.50
N ILE A 23 -3.67 -12.05 0.53
CA ILE A 23 -4.40 -11.62 -0.66
C ILE A 23 -4.91 -12.83 -1.47
N GLU A 24 -4.06 -13.82 -1.72
CA GLU A 24 -4.44 -15.02 -2.45
C GLU A 24 -5.53 -15.81 -1.71
N THR A 25 -5.41 -15.96 -0.38
CA THR A 25 -6.46 -16.58 0.44
C THR A 25 -7.78 -15.80 0.34
N CYS A 26 -7.72 -14.46 0.36
CA CYS A 26 -8.92 -13.65 0.19
C CYS A 26 -9.52 -13.72 -1.21
N LYS A 27 -8.71 -13.92 -2.27
CA LYS A 27 -9.20 -14.13 -3.64
C LYS A 27 -9.95 -15.47 -3.78
N GLU A 28 -9.52 -16.51 -3.07
CA GLU A 28 -10.18 -17.82 -3.03
C GLU A 28 -11.54 -17.76 -2.30
N LEU A 29 -11.68 -16.84 -1.35
CA LEU A 29 -12.94 -16.59 -0.65
C LEU A 29 -13.82 -15.67 -1.51
N GLU A 30 -14.75 -16.25 -2.27
CA GLU A 30 -15.63 -15.56 -3.24
C GLU A 30 -16.46 -14.39 -2.66
N ASN A 31 -16.53 -14.26 -1.34
CA ASN A 31 -17.28 -13.22 -0.63
C ASN A 31 -16.42 -12.04 -0.13
N ILE A 32 -15.10 -12.02 -0.41
CA ILE A 32 -14.23 -10.91 -0.05
C ILE A 32 -13.95 -10.07 -1.29
N HIS A 33 -14.32 -8.79 -1.25
CA HIS A 33 -14.14 -7.87 -2.37
C HIS A 33 -13.05 -6.83 -2.12
N ARG A 34 -12.71 -6.57 -0.84
CA ARG A 34 -11.80 -5.49 -0.46
C ARG A 34 -10.98 -5.85 0.78
N ILE A 35 -9.73 -5.42 0.79
CA ILE A 35 -8.86 -5.46 1.97
C ILE A 35 -8.51 -4.02 2.35
N TYR A 36 -8.61 -3.70 3.64
CA TYR A 36 -8.31 -2.38 4.17
C TYR A 36 -7.08 -2.44 5.07
N ALA A 37 -6.18 -1.47 4.93
CA ALA A 37 -5.09 -1.23 5.86
C ALA A 37 -5.14 0.23 6.34
N TYR A 38 -4.87 0.43 7.63
CA TYR A 38 -4.82 1.75 8.25
C TYR A 38 -3.42 1.94 8.80
N VAL A 39 -2.70 2.90 8.24
CA VAL A 39 -1.29 3.16 8.58
C VAL A 39 -1.18 4.57 9.13
N GLU A 40 -0.34 4.78 10.15
CA GLU A 40 -0.05 6.13 10.63
C GLU A 40 0.41 7.02 9.48
N SER A 41 -0.14 8.22 9.37
CA SER A 41 0.18 9.19 8.31
C SER A 41 1.65 9.59 8.28
N THR A 42 2.34 9.42 9.41
CA THR A 42 3.78 9.63 9.56
C THR A 42 4.63 8.40 9.19
N ASN A 43 4.03 7.21 9.07
CA ASN A 43 4.72 5.98 8.69
C ASN A 43 4.78 5.84 7.16
N LEU A 44 5.68 6.61 6.56
CA LEU A 44 5.87 6.67 5.11
C LEU A 44 6.31 5.31 4.52
N ASP A 45 7.14 4.55 5.24
CA ASP A 45 7.61 3.24 4.80
C ASP A 45 6.47 2.23 4.72
N GLY A 46 5.58 2.21 5.72
CA GLY A 46 4.38 1.39 5.71
C GLY A 46 3.43 1.76 4.57
N ILE A 47 3.18 3.06 4.36
CA ILE A 47 2.35 3.54 3.23
C ILE A 47 2.96 3.10 1.89
N HIS A 48 4.27 3.27 1.72
CA HIS A 48 4.99 2.87 0.51
C HIS A 48 4.92 1.36 0.29
N PHE A 49 5.16 0.55 1.34
CA PHE A 49 5.07 -0.90 1.29
C PHE A 49 3.71 -1.37 0.77
N TYR A 50 2.60 -0.92 1.35
CA TYR A 50 1.27 -1.32 0.90
C TYR A 50 0.94 -0.80 -0.51
N THR A 51 1.39 0.40 -0.87
CA THR A 51 1.18 0.96 -2.21
C THR A 51 1.90 0.13 -3.28
N MET A 52 3.15 -0.30 -3.03
CA MET A 52 3.87 -1.23 -3.91
C MET A 52 3.15 -2.58 -4.06
N MET A 53 2.39 -2.98 -3.05
CA MET A 53 1.60 -4.22 -3.04
C MET A 53 0.23 -4.06 -3.69
N GLY A 54 -0.06 -2.91 -4.32
CA GLY A 54 -1.29 -2.66 -5.08
C GLY A 54 -2.42 -2.02 -4.28
N PHE A 55 -2.19 -1.62 -3.02
CA PHE A 55 -3.18 -0.86 -2.27
C PHE A 55 -3.24 0.59 -2.76
N GLN A 56 -4.43 1.14 -2.83
CA GLN A 56 -4.69 2.53 -3.19
C GLN A 56 -4.99 3.35 -1.94
N ARG A 57 -4.33 4.50 -1.80
CA ARG A 57 -4.69 5.51 -0.79
C ARG A 57 -6.07 6.09 -1.11
N ARG A 58 -6.99 6.07 -0.13
CA ARG A 58 -8.35 6.60 -0.31
C ARG A 58 -8.59 7.87 0.50
N GLU A 59 -8.40 7.81 1.80
CA GLU A 59 -8.73 8.91 2.71
C GLU A 59 -7.73 8.96 3.88
N THR A 60 -7.72 10.10 4.55
CA THR A 60 -7.00 10.30 5.81
C THR A 60 -8.02 10.48 6.93
N LEU A 61 -7.87 9.69 8.00
CA LEU A 61 -8.78 9.63 9.13
C LEU A 61 -8.13 10.32 10.34
N PRO A 62 -8.66 11.45 10.81
CA PRO A 62 -8.08 12.16 11.93
C PRO A 62 -8.22 11.37 13.24
N ASP A 63 -7.21 11.48 14.12
CA ASP A 63 -7.21 10.92 15.48
C ASP A 63 -7.54 9.41 15.57
N TYR A 64 -7.25 8.66 14.51
CA TYR A 64 -7.60 7.23 14.41
C TYR A 64 -6.86 6.34 15.43
N PHE A 65 -5.70 6.78 15.94
CA PHE A 65 -4.88 6.05 16.91
C PHE A 65 -4.91 6.71 18.31
N PRO A 66 -6.00 6.57 19.08
CA PRO A 66 -6.23 7.33 20.31
C PRO A 66 -5.30 6.94 21.48
N GLN A 67 -4.68 5.75 21.42
CA GLN A 67 -3.77 5.27 22.48
C GLN A 67 -2.42 6.00 22.49
N ARG A 68 -2.13 6.83 21.47
CA ARG A 68 -0.94 7.67 21.38
C ARG A 68 -1.30 9.13 21.65
N ALA A 69 -1.91 9.38 22.80
CA ALA A 69 -2.58 10.62 23.19
C ALA A 69 -1.75 11.92 23.12
N SER A 70 -0.42 11.84 22.99
CA SER A 70 0.46 13.02 22.89
C SER A 70 0.85 13.40 21.45
N LEU A 71 0.54 12.56 20.45
CA LEU A 71 0.98 12.73 19.05
C LEU A 71 -0.07 12.30 18.00
N THR A 72 -1.26 11.84 18.42
CA THR A 72 -2.31 11.13 17.65
C THR A 72 -2.20 11.31 16.13
N PRO A 73 -1.34 10.54 15.45
CA PRO A 73 -1.17 10.73 14.01
C PRO A 73 -2.46 10.26 13.33
N ASP A 74 -2.91 11.03 12.33
CA ASP A 74 -4.00 10.59 11.46
C ASP A 74 -3.67 9.22 10.85
N ALA A 75 -4.67 8.42 10.51
CA ALA A 75 -4.46 7.23 9.72
C ALA A 75 -4.63 7.53 8.22
N VAL A 76 -3.81 6.93 7.39
CA VAL A 76 -4.04 6.79 5.96
C VAL A 76 -4.75 5.46 5.72
N LYS A 77 -5.96 5.50 5.16
CA LYS A 77 -6.70 4.32 4.73
C LYS A 77 -6.26 3.91 3.34
N LEU A 78 -5.79 2.68 3.24
CA LEU A 78 -5.32 2.01 2.04
C LEU A 78 -6.29 0.88 1.69
N VAL A 79 -6.63 0.74 0.41
CA VAL A 79 -7.63 -0.22 -0.07
C VAL A 79 -7.07 -1.05 -1.21
N TYR A 80 -7.17 -2.37 -1.08
CA TYR A 80 -6.92 -3.32 -2.16
C TYR A 80 -8.27 -3.89 -2.63
N GLU A 81 -8.57 -3.76 -3.92
CA GLU A 81 -9.79 -4.31 -4.54
C GLU A 81 -9.48 -5.71 -5.08
N ILE A 82 -10.19 -6.73 -4.60
CA ILE A 82 -10.03 -8.12 -5.04
C ILE A 82 -10.74 -8.28 -6.39
N GLY A 83 -10.02 -8.80 -7.38
CA GLY A 83 -10.52 -8.96 -8.75
C GLY A 83 -10.25 -7.76 -9.67
N ASN A 84 -9.64 -6.69 -9.17
CA ASN A 84 -9.10 -5.63 -10.03
C ASN A 84 -7.66 -6.02 -10.42
N ASP A 85 -7.53 -7.01 -11.31
CA ASP A 85 -6.28 -7.24 -12.03
C ASP A 85 -6.10 -6.10 -13.03
N SER A 86 -5.78 -4.91 -12.55
CA SER A 86 -5.11 -3.91 -13.35
C SER A 86 -3.67 -4.38 -13.56
N SER A 87 -3.50 -5.35 -14.45
CA SER A 87 -2.24 -5.64 -15.13
C SER A 87 -1.67 -4.33 -15.69
N THR A 88 -0.59 -3.86 -15.08
CA THR A 88 0.63 -3.44 -15.78
C THR A 88 0.52 -2.69 -17.12
N GLU A 89 -0.31 -1.67 -17.29
CA GLU A 89 -0.17 -0.72 -18.41
C GLU A 89 -0.47 0.72 -17.97
N ALA A 90 0.55 1.41 -17.44
CA ALA A 90 0.61 2.86 -17.45
C ALA A 90 2.07 3.34 -17.48
N ILE A 91 2.85 2.88 -18.46
CA ILE A 91 3.88 3.77 -19.03
C ILE A 91 3.10 4.71 -19.95
N GLN A 92 2.68 5.86 -19.42
CA GLN A 92 2.25 6.96 -20.28
C GLN A 92 3.49 7.53 -20.96
N THR A 93 3.81 7.00 -22.14
CA THR A 93 4.64 7.70 -23.11
C THR A 93 3.88 8.95 -23.55
N PHE A 94 4.33 10.11 -23.08
CA PHE A 94 3.88 11.38 -23.65
C PHE A 94 4.28 11.42 -25.13
N PRO A 95 3.36 11.67 -26.08
CA PRO A 95 3.76 12.01 -27.43
C PRO A 95 4.40 13.40 -27.38
N VAL A 96 5.72 13.47 -27.61
CA VAL A 96 6.37 14.72 -27.97
C VAL A 96 5.78 15.12 -29.32
N THR A 97 4.78 15.99 -29.27
CA THR A 97 4.23 16.63 -30.45
C THR A 97 5.24 17.68 -30.87
N ASN A 98 6.08 17.33 -31.85
CA ASN A 98 6.74 18.35 -32.66
C ASN A 98 5.63 19.11 -33.40
N GLN A 99 5.50 20.39 -33.08
CA GLN A 99 4.78 21.35 -33.89
C GLN A 99 5.76 22.41 -34.44
N PRO A 100 5.44 22.96 -35.62
CA PRO A 100 6.40 23.38 -36.65
C PRO A 100 7.21 24.64 -36.35
#